data_AF-A0A7V8V2N3-F1
#
_entry.id   AF-A0A7V8V2N3-F1
#
_cell.length_a   1.000
_cell.length_b   1.000
_cell.length_c   1.000
_cell.angle_alpha   90.00
_cell.angle_beta   90.00
_cell.angle_gamma   90.00
#
_symmetry.space_group_name_H-M   'P 1'
#
loop_
_entity.id
_entity.type
_entity.pdbx_description
1 polymer ?
#
loop_
_entity_poly.entity_id
_entity_poly.type
_entity_poly.pdbx_seq_one_letter_code
_entity_poly.pdbx_strand_id
1 'polypeptide(L)'
;MLIIGFFFINLVSYTTDQTVIQRYLTTKDEKAAARSIWLNGLMSIPTAILFMTLGTSLWVFYEVHPELPTPESADQIVPWFIVRELRVGVAGLVIAGIFAAAMSSLDSSMNAIASASVNDFWLRLRKETTPHQELQVARMLTLGIGVLGTGWGCLALPRCSITSI
;
A
#
# COMPACT_ATOMS: atom_id res chain seq x y z
N MET A 1 24.19 18.10 -1.31
CA MET A 1 23.50 17.70 -0.06
C MET A 1 22.18 16.99 -0.32
N LEU A 2 21.28 17.53 -1.16
CA LEU A 2 19.96 16.93 -1.44
C LEU A 2 20.02 15.51 -2.05
N ILE A 3 20.90 15.26 -3.02
CA ILE A 3 21.04 13.93 -3.65
C ILE A 3 21.54 12.88 -2.63
N ILE A 4 22.48 13.27 -1.77
CA ILE A 4 23.02 12.40 -0.71
C ILE A 4 21.93 12.09 0.32
N GLY A 5 21.18 13.11 0.77
CA GLY A 5 20.05 12.92 1.69
C GLY A 5 18.95 12.02 1.11
N PHE A 6 18.61 12.22 -0.17
CA PHE A 6 17.65 11.38 -0.89
C PHE A 6 18.12 9.92 -0.97
N PHE A 7 19.41 9.70 -1.26
CA PHE A 7 19.99 8.35 -1.28
C PHE A 7 19.88 7.65 0.08
N PHE A 8 20.24 8.32 1.18
CA PHE A 8 20.18 7.72 2.51
C PHE A 8 18.75 7.43 2.99
N ILE A 9 17.78 8.30 2.70
CA ILE A 9 16.37 8.07 3.07
C ILE A 9 15.80 6.84 2.34
N ASN A 10 16.11 6.70 1.04
CA ASN A 10 15.71 5.52 0.28
C ASN A 10 16.43 4.28 0.80
N LEU A 11 17.74 4.37 1.08
CA LEU A 11 18.54 3.25 1.61
C LEU A 11 17.97 2.69 2.91
N VAL A 12 17.54 3.55 3.84
CA VAL A 12 16.87 3.12 5.08
C VAL A 12 15.63 2.31 4.75
N SER A 13 14.75 2.81 3.87
CA SER A 13 13.52 2.10 3.48
C SER A 13 13.79 0.70 2.89
N TYR A 14 14.90 0.52 2.15
CA TYR A 14 15.26 -0.78 1.57
C TYR A 14 15.99 -1.73 2.53
N THR A 15 16.44 -1.25 3.69
CA THR A 15 17.27 -2.04 4.64
C THR A 15 16.61 -2.29 5.98
N THR A 16 15.67 -1.44 6.41
CA THR A 16 15.00 -1.57 7.71
C THR A 16 13.54 -1.97 7.60
N ASP A 17 12.92 -1.86 6.43
CA ASP A 17 11.54 -2.30 6.23
C ASP A 17 11.46 -3.82 6.20
N GLN A 18 10.76 -4.38 7.18
CA GLN A 18 10.59 -5.81 7.33
C GLN A 18 9.96 -6.47 6.09
N THR A 19 9.08 -5.76 5.38
CA THR A 19 8.48 -6.23 4.12
C THR A 19 9.56 -6.48 3.07
N VAL A 20 10.53 -5.57 2.98
CA VAL A 20 11.59 -5.60 1.99
C VAL A 20 12.63 -6.65 2.36
N ILE A 21 13.01 -6.73 3.64
CA ILE A 21 13.91 -7.77 4.18
C ILE A 21 13.34 -9.17 3.92
N GLN A 22 12.05 -9.38 4.21
CA GLN A 22 11.38 -10.66 3.95
C GLN A 22 11.43 -11.04 2.47
N ARG A 23 11.20 -10.08 1.56
CA ARG A 23 11.30 -10.34 0.12
C ARG A 23 12.69 -10.82 -0.27
N TYR A 24 13.76 -10.26 0.30
CA TYR A 24 15.12 -10.75 0.05
C TYR A 24 15.32 -12.18 0.56
N LEU A 25 14.87 -12.49 1.78
CA LEU A 25 15.04 -13.81 2.39
C LEU A 25 14.22 -14.92 1.71
N THR A 26 13.20 -14.57 0.92
CA THR A 26 12.42 -15.52 0.12
C THR A 26 12.97 -15.78 -1.28
N THR A 27 13.99 -15.02 -1.72
CA THR A 27 14.65 -15.26 -3.01
C THR A 27 15.72 -16.36 -2.90
N LYS A 28 15.97 -17.06 -4.01
CA LYS A 28 16.89 -18.21 -4.03
C LYS A 28 18.34 -17.85 -3.77
N ASP A 29 18.75 -16.65 -4.20
CA ASP A 29 20.13 -16.17 -4.14
C ASP A 29 20.17 -14.64 -4.18
N GLU A 30 21.33 -14.08 -3.84
CA GLU A 30 21.57 -12.63 -3.80
C GLU A 30 21.35 -11.94 -5.16
N LYS A 31 21.65 -12.62 -6.28
CA LYS A 31 21.44 -12.05 -7.62
C LYS A 31 19.95 -11.91 -7.92
N ALA A 32 19.13 -12.84 -7.46
CA ALA A 32 17.67 -12.76 -7.56
C ALA A 32 17.11 -11.62 -6.69
N ALA A 33 17.60 -11.46 -5.45
CA ALA A 33 17.24 -10.32 -4.60
C ALA A 33 17.59 -8.97 -5.28
N ALA A 34 18.83 -8.84 -5.77
CA ALA A 34 19.27 -7.63 -6.47
C ALA A 34 18.43 -7.36 -7.73
N ARG A 35 18.09 -8.40 -8.50
CA ARG A 35 17.22 -8.26 -9.68
C ARG A 35 15.83 -7.76 -9.29
N SER A 36 15.25 -8.23 -8.18
CA SER A 36 13.96 -7.74 -7.70
C SER A 36 13.99 -6.26 -7.31
N ILE A 37 15.09 -5.78 -6.70
CA ILE A 37 15.27 -4.36 -6.40
C ILE A 37 15.34 -3.54 -7.68
N TRP A 38 16.18 -3.96 -8.63
CA TRP A 38 16.30 -3.28 -9.93
C TRP A 38 14.98 -3.27 -10.71
N LEU A 39 14.24 -4.39 -10.68
CA LEU A 39 12.94 -4.49 -11.33
C LEU A 39 11.92 -3.56 -10.67
N ASN A 40 11.92 -3.46 -9.33
CA ASN A 40 11.05 -2.52 -8.61
C ASN A 40 11.38 -1.06 -8.99
N GLY A 41 12.66 -0.71 -9.00
CA GLY A 41 13.11 0.61 -9.44
C GLY A 41 12.74 0.89 -10.89
N LEU A 42 12.94 -0.07 -11.79
CA LEU A 42 12.57 0.07 -13.20
C LEU A 42 11.05 0.23 -13.38
N MET A 43 10.24 -0.52 -12.63
CA MET A 43 8.77 -0.43 -12.67
C MET A 43 8.21 0.86 -12.07
N SER A 44 8.97 1.54 -11.21
CA SER A 44 8.55 2.83 -10.64
C SER A 44 8.45 3.94 -11.69
N ILE A 45 9.32 3.91 -12.71
CA ILE A 45 9.38 4.91 -13.78
C ILE A 45 8.09 4.93 -14.63
N PRO A 46 7.65 3.82 -15.27
CA PRO A 46 6.41 3.82 -16.04
C PRO A 46 5.19 4.08 -15.17
N THR A 47 5.20 3.62 -13.91
CA THR A 47 4.13 3.89 -12.95
C THR A 47 4.01 5.40 -12.68
N ALA A 48 5.12 6.09 -12.42
CA ALA A 48 5.14 7.53 -12.21
C ALA A 48 4.64 8.30 -13.45
N ILE A 49 5.10 7.93 -14.64
CA ILE A 49 4.65 8.54 -15.91
C ILE A 49 3.13 8.34 -16.09
N LEU A 50 2.62 7.14 -15.80
CA LEU A 50 1.20 6.83 -15.89
C LEU A 50 0.38 7.72 -14.96
N PHE A 51 0.75 7.83 -13.68
CA PHE A 51 0.02 8.67 -12.73
C PHE A 51 0.09 10.17 -13.05
N MET A 52 1.26 10.68 -13.48
CA MET A 52 1.40 12.08 -13.90
C MET A 52 0.56 12.39 -15.13
N THR A 53 0.57 11.49 -16.12
CA THR A 53 -0.21 11.65 -17.35
C THR A 53 -1.71 11.59 -17.03
N LEU A 54 -2.14 10.62 -16.21
CA LEU A 54 -3.53 10.50 -15.77
C LEU A 54 -4.01 11.78 -15.07
N GLY A 55 -3.25 12.30 -14.11
CA GLY A 55 -3.62 13.53 -13.40
C GLY A 55 -3.75 14.73 -14.34
N THR A 56 -2.81 14.88 -15.27
CA THR A 56 -2.83 15.95 -16.29
C THR A 56 -4.02 15.79 -17.24
N SER A 57 -4.30 14.57 -17.70
CA SER A 57 -5.44 14.29 -18.58
C SER A 57 -6.78 14.59 -17.91
N LEU A 58 -6.94 14.23 -16.63
CA LEU A 58 -8.16 14.54 -15.89
C LEU A 58 -8.32 16.04 -15.65
N TRP A 59 -7.23 16.74 -15.36
CA TRP A 59 -7.25 18.19 -15.22
C TRP A 59 -7.71 18.88 -16.53
N VAL A 60 -7.12 18.52 -17.67
CA VAL A 60 -7.54 19.04 -18.99
C VAL A 60 -8.99 18.66 -19.30
N PHE A 61 -9.41 17.44 -18.97
CA PHE A 61 -10.78 16.97 -19.22
C PHE A 61 -11.82 17.88 -18.55
N TYR A 62 -11.61 18.26 -17.28
CA TYR A 62 -12.54 19.15 -16.56
C TYR A 62 -12.41 20.63 -16.96
N GLU A 63 -11.27 21.08 -17.48
CA GLU A 63 -11.19 22.42 -18.08
C GLU A 63 -12.02 22.53 -19.36
N VAL A 64 -12.04 21.48 -20.18
CA VAL A 64 -12.77 21.48 -21.47
C VAL A 64 -14.27 21.25 -21.27
N HIS A 65 -14.68 20.65 -20.15
CA HIS A 65 -16.08 20.38 -19.80
C HIS A 65 -16.49 21.11 -18.51
N PRO A 66 -16.51 22.46 -18.49
CA PRO A 66 -16.83 23.25 -17.31
C PRO A 66 -18.26 23.06 -16.81
N GLU A 67 -19.15 22.46 -17.61
CA GLU A 67 -20.50 22.08 -17.22
C GLU A 67 -20.56 20.88 -16.28
N LEU A 68 -19.49 20.06 -16.23
CA LEU A 68 -19.44 18.89 -15.35
C LEU A 68 -19.10 19.30 -13.92
N PRO A 69 -19.77 18.72 -12.91
CA PRO A 69 -19.43 19.01 -11.53
C PRO A 69 -18.03 18.47 -11.22
N THR A 70 -17.16 19.34 -10.70
CA THR A 70 -15.81 18.99 -10.23
C THR A 70 -15.80 18.83 -8.71
N PRO A 71 -15.05 17.87 -8.16
CA PRO A 71 -14.89 17.77 -6.71
C PRO A 71 -13.99 18.90 -6.19
N GLU A 72 -14.24 19.35 -4.96
CA GLU A 72 -13.49 20.45 -4.34
C GLU A 72 -12.03 20.08 -4.04
N SER A 73 -11.77 18.80 -3.77
CA SER A 73 -10.45 18.29 -3.39
C SER A 73 -9.80 17.52 -4.53
N ALA A 74 -8.53 17.81 -4.80
CA ALA A 74 -7.74 17.15 -5.85
C ALA A 74 -7.70 15.62 -5.68
N ASP A 75 -7.62 15.13 -4.45
CA ASP A 75 -7.58 13.69 -4.12
C ASP A 75 -8.85 12.94 -4.52
N GLN A 76 -9.96 13.65 -4.74
CA GLN A 76 -11.25 13.07 -5.11
C GLN A 76 -11.48 13.03 -6.63
N ILE A 77 -10.65 13.71 -7.44
CA ILE A 77 -10.85 13.82 -8.90
C ILE A 77 -10.86 12.45 -9.58
N VAL A 78 -9.91 11.57 -9.24
CA VAL A 78 -9.80 10.23 -9.82
C VAL A 78 -11.03 9.37 -9.47
N PRO A 79 -11.40 9.16 -8.19
CA PRO A 79 -12.58 8.36 -7.87
C PRO A 79 -13.88 8.99 -8.39
N TRP A 80 -13.99 10.32 -8.42
CA TRP A 80 -15.14 11.03 -8.97
C TRP A 80 -15.32 10.73 -10.47
N PHE A 81 -14.23 10.81 -11.24
CA PHE A 81 -14.23 10.49 -12.67
C PHE A 81 -14.60 9.03 -12.93
N ILE A 82 -14.06 8.09 -12.14
CA ILE A 82 -14.35 6.65 -12.27
C ILE A 82 -15.84 6.36 -12.11
N VAL A 83 -16.51 7.02 -11.17
CA VAL A 83 -17.91 6.73 -10.86
C VAL A 83 -18.87 7.42 -11.84
N ARG A 84 -18.53 8.64 -12.29
CA ARG A 84 -19.45 9.45 -13.10
C ARG A 84 -19.26 9.30 -14.61
N GLU A 85 -18.01 9.19 -15.06
CA GLU A 85 -17.67 9.33 -16.49
C GLU A 85 -17.33 7.99 -17.16
N LEU A 86 -16.91 6.98 -16.39
CA LEU A 86 -16.60 5.66 -16.97
C LEU A 86 -17.86 4.84 -17.23
N ARG A 87 -17.83 4.09 -18.33
CA ARG A 87 -18.87 3.12 -18.66
C ARG A 87 -18.92 2.02 -17.60
N VAL A 88 -20.14 1.55 -17.33
CA VAL A 88 -20.40 0.38 -16.50
C VAL A 88 -19.57 -0.81 -17.02
N GLY A 89 -18.99 -1.59 -16.11
CA GLY A 89 -18.04 -2.65 -16.42
C GLY A 89 -16.58 -2.18 -16.35
N VAL A 90 -16.20 -1.13 -17.09
CA VAL A 90 -14.83 -0.56 -17.01
C VAL A 90 -14.60 0.07 -15.65
N ALA A 91 -15.56 0.86 -15.16
CA ALA A 91 -15.51 1.42 -13.80
C ALA A 91 -15.32 0.31 -12.74
N GLY A 92 -16.06 -0.80 -12.87
CA GLY A 92 -15.96 -1.94 -11.98
C GLY A 92 -14.58 -2.61 -12.01
N LEU A 93 -13.99 -2.76 -13.21
CA LEU A 93 -12.64 -3.31 -13.36
C LEU A 93 -11.58 -2.41 -12.71
N VAL A 94 -11.69 -1.09 -12.88
CA VAL A 94 -10.76 -0.14 -12.26
C VAL A 94 -10.88 -0.18 -10.74
N ILE A 95 -12.11 -0.14 -10.21
CA ILE A 95 -12.36 -0.23 -8.76
C ILE A 95 -11.79 -1.53 -8.20
N ALA A 96 -12.01 -2.67 -8.87
CA ALA A 96 -11.44 -3.96 -8.48
C ALA A 96 -9.90 -3.92 -8.47
N GLY A 97 -9.27 -3.28 -9.46
CA GLY A 97 -7.82 -3.09 -9.51
C GLY A 97 -7.29 -2.24 -8.35
N ILE A 98 -7.99 -1.15 -7.99
CA ILE A 98 -7.64 -0.31 -6.83
C ILE A 98 -7.72 -1.14 -5.54
N PHE A 99 -8.79 -1.93 -5.35
CA PHE A 99 -8.90 -2.81 -4.20
C PHE A 99 -7.78 -3.86 -4.17
N ALA A 100 -7.46 -4.48 -5.30
CA ALA A 100 -6.36 -5.44 -5.39
C ALA A 100 -5.00 -4.81 -5.01
N ALA A 101 -4.73 -3.59 -5.49
CA ALA A 101 -3.52 -2.86 -5.14
C ALA A 101 -3.47 -2.51 -3.64
N ALA A 102 -4.58 -2.01 -3.08
CA ALA A 102 -4.70 -1.71 -1.66
C ALA A 102 -4.53 -2.96 -0.79
N MET A 103 -5.15 -4.08 -1.17
CA MET A 103 -5.00 -5.37 -0.50
C MET A 103 -3.55 -5.86 -0.53
N SER A 104 -2.85 -5.72 -1.66
CA SER A 104 -1.43 -6.11 -1.76
C SER A 104 -0.52 -5.35 -0.78
N SER A 105 -0.77 -4.06 -0.59
CA SER A 105 -0.07 -3.24 0.42
C SER A 105 -0.45 -3.67 1.83
N LEU A 106 -1.75 -3.87 2.10
CA LEU A 106 -2.23 -4.31 3.41
C LEU A 106 -1.66 -5.67 3.81
N ASP A 107 -1.67 -6.65 2.91
CA ASP A 107 -1.10 -7.98 3.13
C ASP A 107 0.37 -7.90 3.51
N SER A 108 1.13 -7.06 2.79
CA SER A 108 2.55 -6.83 3.06
C SER A 108 2.77 -6.23 4.46
N SER A 109 2.02 -5.18 4.82
CA SER A 109 2.12 -4.54 6.14
C SER A 109 1.70 -5.48 7.27
N MET A 110 0.62 -6.24 7.09
CA MET A 110 0.14 -7.19 8.11
C MET A 110 1.15 -8.32 8.32
N ASN A 111 1.75 -8.84 7.24
CA ASN A 111 2.77 -9.89 7.34
C ASN A 111 4.07 -9.38 7.99
N ALA A 112 4.48 -8.14 7.68
CA ALA A 112 5.61 -7.49 8.31
C ALA A 112 5.43 -7.34 9.83
N ILE A 113 4.27 -6.81 10.26
CA ILE A 113 3.97 -6.63 11.69
C ILE A 113 3.91 -7.97 12.42
N ALA A 114 3.22 -8.97 11.85
CA ALA A 114 3.10 -10.29 12.46
C ALA A 114 4.47 -10.95 12.65
N SER A 115 5.32 -10.93 11.61
CA SER A 115 6.65 -11.53 11.65
C SER A 115 7.61 -10.79 12.58
N ALA A 116 7.62 -9.45 12.55
CA ALA A 116 8.43 -8.65 13.47
C ALA A 116 7.99 -8.91 14.92
N SER A 117 6.67 -8.94 15.18
CA SER A 117 6.14 -9.21 16.51
C SER A 117 6.52 -10.59 17.05
N VAL A 118 6.46 -11.62 16.20
CA VAL A 118 6.86 -12.98 16.58
C VAL A 118 8.36 -13.05 16.85
N ASN A 119 9.20 -12.52 15.96
CA ASN A 119 10.65 -12.61 16.10
C ASN A 119 11.19 -11.75 17.26
N ASP A 120 10.70 -10.52 17.39
CA ASP A 120 11.28 -9.55 18.32
C ASP A 120 10.76 -9.73 19.75
N PHE A 121 9.50 -10.14 19.91
CA PHE A 121 8.87 -10.31 21.23
C PHE A 121 8.65 -11.79 21.57
N TRP A 122 7.93 -12.54 20.74
CA TRP A 122 7.50 -13.90 21.11
C TRP A 122 8.68 -14.85 21.30
N LEU A 123 9.57 -14.96 20.31
CA LEU A 123 10.77 -15.80 20.38
C LEU A 123 11.77 -15.30 21.42
N ARG A 124 11.83 -13.99 21.65
CA ARG A 124 12.74 -13.41 22.65
C ARG A 124 12.27 -13.67 24.08
N LEU A 125 10.97 -13.78 24.31
CA LEU A 125 10.36 -14.02 25.62
C LEU A 125 10.19 -15.52 25.94
N ARG A 126 10.12 -16.39 24.93
CA ARG A 126 9.91 -17.84 25.08
C ARG A 126 11.16 -18.61 24.63
N LYS A 127 11.78 -19.35 25.55
CA LYS A 127 13.03 -20.11 25.28
C LYS A 127 12.86 -21.32 24.38
N GLU A 128 11.69 -21.96 24.38
CA GLU A 128 11.37 -23.08 23.48
C GLU A 128 10.00 -22.85 22.85
N THR A 129 10.00 -22.70 21.52
CA THR A 129 8.79 -22.56 20.70
C THR A 129 8.83 -23.61 19.61
N THR A 130 7.64 -24.10 19.25
CA THR A 130 7.49 -24.97 18.07
C THR A 130 7.09 -24.12 16.86
N PRO A 131 7.48 -24.50 15.63
CA PRO A 131 7.09 -23.77 14.41
C PRO A 131 5.57 -23.61 14.26
N HIS A 132 4.80 -24.59 14.76
CA HIS A 132 3.34 -24.53 14.75
C HIS A 132 2.79 -23.42 15.67
N GLN A 133 3.37 -23.25 16.86
CA GLN A 133 2.96 -22.20 17.80
C GLN A 133 3.31 -20.82 17.26
N GLU A 134 4.48 -20.64 16.64
CA GLU A 134 4.90 -19.40 16.01
C GLU A 134 3.92 -18.98 14.91
N LEU A 135 3.53 -19.92 14.05
CA LEU A 135 2.56 -19.68 12.98
C LEU A 135 1.16 -19.36 13.52
N GLN A 136 0.73 -20.03 14.59
CA GLN A 136 -0.55 -19.74 15.25
C GLN A 136 -0.58 -18.33 15.81
N VAL A 137 0.49 -17.92 16.50
CA VAL A 137 0.61 -16.55 17.05
C VAL A 137 0.62 -15.52 15.93
N ALA A 138 1.38 -15.77 14.85
CA ALA A 138 1.38 -14.89 13.67
C ALA A 138 -0.03 -14.72 13.09
N ARG A 139 -0.78 -15.81 12.88
CA ARG A 139 -2.16 -15.77 12.36
C ARG A 139 -3.12 -15.03 13.30
N MET A 140 -3.01 -15.25 14.60
CA MET A 140 -3.82 -14.54 15.60
C MET A 140 -3.53 -13.05 15.62
N LEU A 141 -2.26 -12.66 15.49
CA LEU A 141 -1.86 -11.26 15.38
C LEU A 141 -2.41 -10.62 14.11
N THR A 142 -2.27 -11.29 12.96
CA THR A 142 -2.85 -10.83 11.69
C THR A 142 -4.37 -10.62 11.81
N LEU A 143 -5.09 -11.59 12.40
CA LEU A 143 -6.53 -11.47 12.63
C LEU A 143 -6.84 -10.30 13.57
N GLY A 144 -6.13 -10.19 14.69
CA GLY A 144 -6.34 -9.15 15.69
C GLY A 144 -6.12 -7.75 15.13
N ILE A 145 -5.02 -7.53 14.41
CA ILE A 145 -4.71 -6.27 13.73
C ILE A 145 -5.78 -5.96 12.68
N GLY A 146 -6.21 -6.96 11.91
CA GLY A 146 -7.28 -6.79 10.94
C GLY A 146 -8.59 -6.31 11.58
N VAL A 147 -9.05 -6.99 12.63
CA VAL A 147 -10.27 -6.63 13.37
C VAL A 147 -10.15 -5.24 13.99
N LEU A 148 -9.02 -4.92 14.61
CA LEU A 148 -8.78 -3.60 15.19
C LEU A 148 -8.76 -2.50 14.12
N GLY A 149 -8.09 -2.75 12.98
CA GLY A 149 -8.03 -1.82 11.86
C GLY A 149 -9.40 -1.56 11.23
N THR A 150 -10.18 -2.62 10.97
CA THR A 150 -11.56 -2.49 10.48
C THR A 150 -12.44 -1.78 11.51
N GLY A 151 -12.34 -2.14 12.78
CA GLY A 151 -13.08 -1.50 13.87
C GLY A 151 -12.77 0.00 13.99
N TRP A 152 -11.48 0.36 13.91
CA TRP A 152 -11.06 1.76 13.91
C TRP A 152 -11.59 2.51 12.70
N GLY A 153 -11.49 1.92 11.50
CA GLY A 153 -12.05 2.49 10.28
C GLY A 153 -13.55 2.80 10.41
N CYS A 154 -14.34 1.82 10.86
CA CYS A 154 -15.77 1.99 11.08
C CYS A 154 -16.12 3.07 12.11
N LEU A 155 -15.28 3.28 13.13
CA LEU A 155 -15.48 4.31 14.16
C LEU A 155 -15.02 5.71 13.74
N ALA A 156 -13.98 5.80 12.90
CA ALA A 156 -13.40 7.06 12.46
C ALA A 156 -14.13 7.67 11.25
N LEU A 157 -14.62 6.85 10.32
CA LEU A 157 -15.31 7.31 9.11
C LEU A 157 -16.54 8.21 9.37
N PRO A 158 -17.42 7.92 10.35
CA PRO A 158 -18.55 8.80 10.66
C PRO A 158 -18.11 10.18 11.17
N ARG A 159 -16.95 10.27 11.82
CA ARG A 159 -16.44 11.52 12.41
C ARG A 159 -15.83 12.44 11.35
N CYS A 160 -15.20 11.89 10.31
CA CYS A 160 -14.76 12.68 9.16
C CYS A 160 -15.96 13.22 8.35
N SER A 161 -17.00 12.41 8.11
CA SER A 161 -18.17 12.85 7.35
C SER A 161 -18.96 13.99 8.01
N ILE A 162 -19.00 14.07 9.35
CA ILE A 162 -19.77 15.08 10.08
C ILE A 162 -19.02 16.42 10.20
N THR A 163 -17.69 16.41 10.06
CA THR A 163 -16.86 17.62 10.19
C THR A 163 -16.56 18.29 8.84
N SER A 164 -17.03 17.70 7.74
CA SER A 164 -16.80 18.16 6.36
C SER A 164 -18.09 18.51 5.60
N ILE A 165 -19.18 18.79 6.33
CA ILE A 165 -20.43 19.36 5.83
C ILE A 165 -20.71 20.64 6.60
#